data_AF-A0AAJ3EB44-F1
#
_entry.id   AF-A0AAJ3EB44-F1
#
_cell.length_a   1.000
_cell.length_b   1.000
_cell.length_c   1.000
_cell.angle_alpha   90.00
_cell.angle_beta   90.00
_cell.angle_gamma   90.00
#
_symmetry.space_group_name_H-M   'P 1'
#
loop_
_entity.id
_entity.type
_entity.pdbx_description
1 polymer ?
#
loop_
_entity_poly.entity_id
_entity_poly.type
_entity_poly.pdbx_seq_one_letter_code
_entity_poly.pdbx_strand_id
1 'polypeptide(L)'
;MLVVFLMFRNKEVLCPSNIVFGSYFLYFVFPSILFYVLEWVGWVYVLPWGKVNDWSKLSDEAVLSFAYVFSLFFFFTRFFEVLMARTSAQDLFSSYRVNPLMLFVASTLILVGGLYFFQVTGGIDAWFGNYSDTYLENKKGYGLLNFLLIMSSNFLAFVLGFYWRTQRRVSWFLILFVLLVLTFCAYIQGVKSRIFYFAIFFSIPWLSVARLTLKKGAFIFLGFTLAFSFAMYFRSNGFYSTPEMLLEYFLSYFNTIFLHDMILRDMPSDAFLTMSYPINKWLTFVGVPSEEYLHDISRWLTSIYYPEQWFEGAATQQWPIETELYLNYESYVFWIIPIFIYSLFICGLYLLRYRLGPVFLFIFVCELLFFLSMFRGSMLQWIALFNVVFYGLLLLCSRVLFIRVTYDEL
;
A
#
# COMPACT_ATOMS: atom_id res chain seq x y z
N MET A 1 12.87 -18.45 4.94
CA MET A 1 12.52 -17.02 5.01
C MET A 1 12.87 -16.37 6.35
N LEU A 2 12.31 -16.82 7.49
CA LEU A 2 12.57 -16.22 8.81
C LEU A 2 14.06 -16.14 9.18
N VAL A 3 14.80 -17.25 9.05
CA VAL A 3 16.24 -17.29 9.36
C VAL A 3 17.02 -16.29 8.50
N VAL A 4 16.77 -16.29 7.18
CA VAL A 4 17.38 -15.35 6.23
C VAL A 4 17.13 -13.90 6.65
N PHE A 5 15.89 -13.55 6.99
CA PHE A 5 15.56 -12.21 7.47
C PHE A 5 16.30 -11.88 8.77
N LEU A 6 16.26 -12.75 9.76
CA LEU A 6 16.90 -12.49 11.06
C LEU A 6 18.42 -12.26 10.94
N MET A 7 19.07 -12.97 10.02
CA MET A 7 20.51 -12.85 9.77
C MET A 7 20.87 -11.56 9.00
N PHE A 8 20.08 -11.19 7.98
CA PHE A 8 20.48 -10.15 7.03
C PHE A 8 19.65 -8.87 7.07
N ARG A 9 18.62 -8.77 7.93
CA ARG A 9 17.69 -7.63 7.96
C ARG A 9 18.37 -6.27 8.09
N ASN A 10 17.76 -5.29 7.44
CA ASN A 10 18.06 -3.90 7.70
C ASN A 10 17.41 -3.47 9.03
N LYS A 11 18.11 -2.63 9.80
CA LYS A 11 17.62 -2.12 11.08
C LYS A 11 16.73 -0.87 10.92
N GLU A 12 16.60 -0.29 9.74
CA GLU A 12 15.67 0.83 9.51
C GLU A 12 14.23 0.34 9.30
N VAL A 13 13.23 1.03 9.85
CA VAL A 13 11.82 0.62 9.68
C VAL A 13 11.35 0.76 8.23
N LEU A 14 11.59 1.93 7.60
CA LEU A 14 11.16 2.22 6.23
C LEU A 14 12.22 1.78 5.22
N CYS A 15 12.29 0.48 4.97
CA CYS A 15 13.32 -0.12 4.13
C CYS A 15 12.73 -1.17 3.17
N PRO A 16 13.11 -1.19 1.88
CA PRO A 16 12.55 -2.11 0.89
C PRO A 16 12.61 -3.59 1.32
N SER A 17 13.77 -4.09 1.76
CA SER A 17 13.93 -5.49 2.19
C SER A 17 13.05 -5.88 3.38
N ASN A 18 12.79 -4.93 4.30
CA ASN A 18 11.87 -5.14 5.41
C ASN A 18 10.40 -5.19 4.95
N ILE A 19 10.04 -4.45 3.90
CA ILE A 19 8.71 -4.54 3.27
C ILE A 19 8.54 -5.87 2.54
N VAL A 20 9.53 -6.32 1.78
CA VAL A 20 9.53 -7.66 1.16
C VAL A 20 9.25 -8.71 2.24
N PHE A 21 10.05 -8.72 3.31
CA PHE A 21 9.82 -9.66 4.41
C PHE A 21 8.46 -9.49 5.06
N GLY A 22 7.99 -8.26 5.30
CA GLY A 22 6.67 -8.00 5.86
C GLY A 22 5.54 -8.61 5.03
N SER A 23 5.60 -8.48 3.69
CA SER A 23 4.65 -9.09 2.77
C SER A 23 4.65 -10.61 2.91
N TYR A 24 5.79 -11.28 2.70
CA TYR A 24 5.88 -12.74 2.80
C TYR A 24 5.63 -13.26 4.21
N PHE A 25 5.91 -12.47 5.24
CA PHE A 25 5.56 -12.82 6.60
C PHE A 25 4.04 -12.90 6.77
N LEU A 26 3.29 -11.91 6.28
CA LEU A 26 1.83 -11.89 6.38
C LEU A 26 1.15 -12.90 5.46
N TYR A 27 1.66 -13.10 4.25
CA TYR A 27 1.00 -13.91 3.22
C TYR A 27 1.47 -15.37 3.15
N PHE A 28 2.57 -15.73 3.82
CA PHE A 28 3.10 -17.09 3.81
C PHE A 28 3.50 -17.60 5.21
N VAL A 29 4.39 -16.89 5.91
CA VAL A 29 4.97 -17.40 7.16
C VAL A 29 3.96 -17.45 8.30
N PHE A 30 3.24 -16.35 8.56
CA PHE A 30 2.30 -16.29 9.67
C PHE A 30 1.09 -17.22 9.47
N PRO A 31 0.41 -17.23 8.30
CA PRO A 31 -0.72 -18.12 8.08
C PRO A 31 -0.34 -19.61 8.11
N SER A 32 0.82 -20.00 7.56
CA SER A 32 1.29 -21.39 7.65
C SER A 32 1.56 -21.82 9.09
N ILE A 33 2.24 -20.99 9.89
CA ILE A 33 2.47 -21.26 11.31
C ILE A 33 1.15 -21.36 12.05
N LEU A 34 0.24 -20.40 11.84
CA LEU A 34 -1.07 -20.38 12.48
C LEU A 34 -1.85 -21.66 12.15
N PHE A 35 -1.88 -22.06 10.89
CA PHE A 35 -2.53 -23.30 10.45
C PHE A 35 -2.01 -24.54 11.19
N TYR A 36 -0.70 -24.77 11.20
CA TYR A 36 -0.12 -25.96 11.85
C TYR A 36 -0.30 -25.93 13.37
N VAL A 37 -0.32 -24.74 13.98
CA VAL A 37 -0.64 -24.59 15.41
C VAL A 37 -2.10 -24.96 15.68
N LEU A 38 -3.05 -24.50 14.86
CA LEU A 38 -4.47 -24.84 15.00
C LEU A 38 -4.73 -26.34 14.80
N GLU A 39 -4.09 -26.97 13.82
CA GLU A 39 -4.16 -28.42 13.60
C GLU A 39 -3.59 -29.18 14.81
N TRP A 40 -2.46 -28.74 15.36
CA TRP A 40 -1.83 -29.39 16.51
C TRP A 40 -2.70 -29.37 17.77
N VAL A 41 -3.47 -28.30 17.99
CA VAL A 41 -4.40 -28.20 19.13
C VAL A 41 -5.78 -28.81 18.86
N GLY A 42 -6.00 -29.39 17.68
CA GLY A 42 -7.29 -29.97 17.30
C GLY A 42 -8.41 -28.93 17.19
N TRP A 43 -8.10 -27.77 16.61
CA TRP A 43 -9.03 -26.64 16.51
C TRP A 43 -10.31 -27.01 15.75
N VAL A 44 -11.47 -26.63 16.31
CA VAL A 44 -12.77 -26.80 15.67
C VAL A 44 -13.17 -25.50 15.00
N TYR A 45 -13.28 -25.51 13.67
CA TYR A 45 -13.61 -24.33 12.89
C TYR A 45 -15.04 -23.84 13.13
N VAL A 46 -15.21 -22.54 13.36
CA VAL A 46 -16.48 -21.88 13.69
C VAL A 46 -17.04 -21.10 12.48
N LEU A 47 -16.20 -20.69 11.53
CA LEU A 47 -16.66 -19.98 10.34
C LEU A 47 -17.48 -20.90 9.42
N PRO A 48 -18.53 -20.39 8.75
CA PRO A 48 -19.46 -21.21 7.94
C PRO A 48 -18.80 -22.00 6.81
N TRP A 49 -17.67 -21.51 6.30
CA TRP A 49 -16.89 -22.16 5.24
C TRP A 49 -15.84 -23.13 5.76
N GLY A 50 -15.63 -23.19 7.09
CA GLY A 50 -14.68 -24.09 7.73
C GLY A 50 -13.25 -23.95 7.23
N LYS A 51 -12.56 -25.09 7.10
CA LYS A 51 -11.18 -25.21 6.63
C LYS A 51 -11.09 -25.12 5.10
N VAL A 52 -11.16 -23.90 4.56
CA VAL A 52 -11.08 -23.65 3.10
C VAL A 52 -9.66 -23.82 2.55
N ASN A 53 -8.66 -23.35 3.30
CA ASN A 53 -7.27 -23.29 2.87
C ASN A 53 -6.42 -24.32 3.64
N ASP A 54 -6.20 -25.49 3.04
CA ASP A 54 -5.43 -26.58 3.64
C ASP A 54 -3.95 -26.50 3.25
N TRP A 55 -3.12 -25.94 4.15
CA TRP A 55 -1.69 -25.75 3.90
C TRP A 55 -0.90 -27.06 3.75
N SER A 56 -1.49 -28.20 4.14
CA SER A 56 -0.88 -29.52 3.93
C SER A 56 -1.01 -30.03 2.50
N LYS A 57 -1.88 -29.41 1.68
CA LYS A 57 -2.19 -29.81 0.29
C LYS A 57 -1.65 -28.85 -0.77
N LEU A 58 -0.86 -27.87 -0.36
CA LEU A 58 -0.18 -26.97 -1.29
C LEU A 58 0.82 -27.73 -2.14
N SER A 59 0.90 -27.42 -3.42
CA SER A 59 1.93 -28.01 -4.29
C SER A 59 3.34 -27.55 -3.88
N ASP A 60 4.31 -28.44 -4.07
CA ASP A 60 5.73 -28.10 -3.88
C ASP A 60 6.15 -26.94 -4.79
N GLU A 61 5.60 -26.89 -6.00
CA GLU A 61 5.85 -25.83 -6.99
C GLU A 61 5.40 -24.45 -6.50
N ALA A 62 4.21 -24.33 -5.90
CA ALA A 62 3.74 -23.09 -5.31
C ALA A 62 4.66 -22.62 -4.16
N VAL A 63 5.06 -23.54 -3.28
CA VAL A 63 5.95 -23.25 -2.15
C VAL A 63 7.33 -22.80 -2.63
N LEU A 64 7.89 -23.49 -3.63
CA LEU A 64 9.17 -23.15 -4.23
C LEU A 64 9.12 -21.82 -4.97
N SER A 65 8.02 -21.52 -5.68
CA SER A 65 7.80 -20.24 -6.37
C SER A 65 7.84 -19.07 -5.39
N PHE A 66 7.09 -19.16 -4.29
CA PHE A 66 7.11 -18.15 -3.22
C PHE A 66 8.48 -18.01 -2.57
N ALA A 67 9.16 -19.12 -2.30
CA ALA A 67 10.51 -19.11 -1.73
C ALA A 67 11.53 -18.45 -2.66
N TYR A 68 11.43 -18.71 -3.96
CA TYR A 68 12.31 -18.17 -4.98
C TYR A 68 12.10 -16.66 -5.17
N VAL A 69 10.85 -16.21 -5.34
CA VAL A 69 10.54 -14.79 -5.53
C VAL A 69 10.88 -13.97 -4.27
N PHE A 70 10.56 -14.48 -3.07
CA PHE A 70 11.04 -13.88 -1.82
C PHE A 70 12.56 -13.73 -1.82
N SER A 71 13.30 -14.79 -2.16
CA SER A 71 14.76 -14.79 -2.11
C SER A 71 15.33 -13.75 -3.08
N LEU A 72 14.84 -13.71 -4.32
CA LEU A 72 15.28 -12.73 -5.31
C LEU A 72 15.04 -11.30 -4.85
N PHE A 73 13.80 -10.95 -4.46
CA PHE A 73 13.50 -9.59 -3.98
C PHE A 73 14.30 -9.25 -2.73
N PHE A 74 14.35 -10.14 -1.75
CA PHE A 74 15.01 -9.88 -0.48
C PHE A 74 16.53 -9.68 -0.68
N PHE A 75 17.19 -10.55 -1.42
CA PHE A 75 18.64 -10.43 -1.64
C PHE A 75 18.99 -9.26 -2.56
N PHE A 76 18.24 -8.99 -3.63
CA PHE A 76 18.51 -7.82 -4.48
C PHE A 76 18.28 -6.50 -3.75
N THR A 77 17.14 -6.34 -3.06
CA THR A 77 16.89 -5.14 -2.27
C THR A 77 17.95 -4.97 -1.18
N ARG A 78 18.29 -6.04 -0.45
CA ARG A 78 19.32 -5.98 0.59
C ARG A 78 20.70 -5.64 0.03
N PHE A 79 21.08 -6.25 -1.10
CA PHE A 79 22.34 -5.97 -1.78
C PHE A 79 22.46 -4.50 -2.17
N PHE A 80 21.43 -3.95 -2.83
CA PHE A 80 21.43 -2.55 -3.24
C PHE A 80 21.39 -1.59 -2.05
N GLU A 81 20.64 -1.89 -0.99
CA GLU A 81 20.63 -1.10 0.24
C GLU A 81 22.03 -1.00 0.86
N VAL A 82 22.77 -2.11 0.93
CA VAL A 82 24.15 -2.12 1.44
C VAL A 82 25.08 -1.29 0.55
N LEU A 83 24.97 -1.46 -0.78
CA LEU A 83 25.85 -0.79 -1.74
C LEU A 83 25.60 0.72 -1.83
N MET A 84 24.34 1.15 -1.64
CA MET A 84 23.91 2.53 -1.87
C MET A 84 23.81 3.39 -0.59
N ALA A 85 23.76 2.83 0.62
CA ALA A 85 23.57 3.62 1.84
C ALA A 85 24.74 4.60 2.12
N ARG A 86 24.52 5.90 1.89
CA ARG A 86 25.55 6.95 2.09
C ARG A 86 25.07 8.22 2.82
N THR A 87 23.79 8.34 3.18
CA THR A 87 23.21 9.59 3.76
C THR A 87 22.19 9.30 4.86
N SER A 88 22.15 10.15 5.89
CA SER A 88 21.32 9.95 7.08
C SER A 88 20.02 10.75 7.06
N ALA A 89 18.99 10.24 7.74
CA ALA A 89 17.72 10.94 7.91
C ALA A 89 17.85 12.21 8.76
N GLN A 90 18.83 12.25 9.68
CA GLN A 90 19.03 13.39 10.58
C GLN A 90 19.41 14.66 9.80
N ASP A 91 20.23 14.51 8.76
CA ASP A 91 20.65 15.60 7.89
C ASP A 91 19.48 16.29 7.20
N LEU A 92 18.44 15.54 6.82
CA LEU A 92 17.24 16.09 6.19
C LEU A 92 16.43 16.96 7.16
N PHE A 93 16.19 16.47 8.38
CA PHE A 93 15.32 17.16 9.34
C PHE A 93 15.99 18.38 10.00
N SER A 94 17.32 18.46 10.01
CA SER A 94 18.03 19.68 10.42
C SER A 94 18.05 20.73 9.32
N SER A 95 18.07 20.31 8.05
CA SER A 95 18.28 21.21 6.91
C SER A 95 17.01 21.86 6.35
N TYR A 96 15.82 21.38 6.73
CA TYR A 96 14.55 21.86 6.16
C TYR A 96 13.50 22.16 7.22
N ARG A 97 12.71 23.21 6.98
CA ARG A 97 11.50 23.57 7.75
C ARG A 97 10.32 23.79 6.80
N VAL A 98 9.10 23.72 7.33
CA VAL A 98 7.87 23.99 6.56
C VAL A 98 7.50 25.46 6.70
N ASN A 99 7.17 26.11 5.59
CA ASN A 99 6.60 27.45 5.58
C ASN A 99 5.14 27.40 6.08
N PRO A 100 4.81 27.98 7.25
CA PRO A 100 3.47 27.88 7.83
C PRO A 100 2.38 28.53 6.97
N LEU A 101 2.71 29.64 6.29
CA LEU A 101 1.77 30.32 5.40
C LEU A 101 1.42 29.42 4.21
N MET A 102 2.41 28.77 3.61
CA MET A 102 2.19 27.89 2.46
C MET A 102 1.50 26.60 2.85
N LEU A 103 1.73 26.09 4.06
CA LEU A 103 0.93 25.00 4.63
C LEU A 103 -0.54 25.40 4.78
N PHE A 104 -0.82 26.60 5.30
CA PHE A 104 -2.18 27.13 5.40
C PHE A 104 -2.84 27.26 4.01
N VAL A 105 -2.15 27.87 3.03
CA VAL A 105 -2.64 28.02 1.66
C VAL A 105 -2.93 26.66 1.02
N ALA A 106 -2.00 25.70 1.12
CA ALA A 106 -2.18 24.35 0.58
C ALA A 106 -3.38 23.64 1.23
N SER A 107 -3.55 23.78 2.55
CA SER A 107 -4.69 23.20 3.28
C SER A 107 -6.02 23.80 2.81
N THR A 108 -6.06 25.13 2.61
CA THR A 108 -7.25 25.83 2.10
C THR A 108 -7.58 25.39 0.67
N LEU A 109 -6.59 25.23 -0.21
CA LEU A 109 -6.83 24.72 -1.57
C LEU A 109 -7.41 23.30 -1.57
N ILE A 110 -6.90 22.43 -0.70
CA ILE A 110 -7.43 21.07 -0.53
C ILE A 110 -8.86 21.11 0.02
N LEU A 111 -9.15 21.99 0.97
CA LEU A 111 -10.50 22.19 1.50
C LEU A 111 -11.47 22.64 0.41
N VAL A 112 -11.09 23.65 -0.39
CA VAL A 112 -11.91 24.15 -1.51
C VAL A 112 -12.13 23.04 -2.54
N GLY A 113 -11.09 22.29 -2.91
CA GLY A 113 -11.23 21.14 -3.80
C GLY A 113 -12.14 20.04 -3.24
N GLY A 114 -12.07 19.78 -1.93
CA GLY A 114 -12.95 18.86 -1.23
C GLY A 114 -14.40 19.33 -1.20
N LEU A 115 -14.65 20.62 -0.96
CA LEU A 115 -15.99 21.23 -1.00
C LEU A 115 -16.57 21.17 -2.41
N TYR A 116 -15.75 21.45 -3.43
CA TYR A 116 -16.16 21.29 -4.83
C TYR A 116 -16.53 19.84 -5.14
N PHE A 117 -15.69 18.86 -4.75
CA PHE A 117 -15.98 17.44 -4.91
C PHE A 117 -17.28 17.03 -4.20
N PHE A 118 -17.47 17.50 -2.97
CA PHE A 118 -18.69 17.26 -2.18
C PHE A 118 -19.93 17.79 -2.90
N GLN A 119 -19.85 19.00 -3.48
CA GLN A 119 -20.96 19.61 -4.22
C GLN A 119 -21.30 18.86 -5.51
N VAL A 120 -20.29 18.51 -6.33
CA VAL A 120 -20.54 17.82 -7.62
C VAL A 120 -20.98 16.37 -7.46
N THR A 121 -20.74 15.76 -6.29
CA THR A 121 -21.17 14.38 -5.97
C THR A 121 -22.52 14.31 -5.24
N GLY A 122 -23.28 15.41 -5.20
CA GLY A 122 -24.65 15.44 -4.69
C GLY A 122 -24.89 16.35 -3.48
N GLY A 123 -23.85 17.01 -2.94
CA GLY A 123 -23.99 18.01 -1.89
C GLY A 123 -24.48 17.45 -0.54
N ILE A 124 -24.97 18.36 0.31
CA ILE A 124 -25.32 18.05 1.71
C ILE A 124 -26.40 16.95 1.78
N ASP A 125 -27.44 17.06 0.96
CA ASP A 125 -28.59 16.15 1.01
C ASP A 125 -28.19 14.71 0.69
N ALA A 126 -27.34 14.49 -0.31
CA ALA A 126 -26.85 13.15 -0.67
C ALA A 126 -25.91 12.58 0.41
N TRP A 127 -24.91 13.37 0.83
CA TRP A 127 -23.86 12.89 1.73
C TRP A 127 -24.33 12.63 3.15
N PHE A 128 -25.34 13.36 3.64
CA PHE A 128 -25.91 13.13 4.97
C PHE A 128 -27.17 12.26 4.93
N GLY A 129 -27.93 12.27 3.83
CA GLY A 129 -29.13 11.44 3.67
C GLY A 129 -28.82 9.97 3.41
N ASN A 130 -27.81 9.67 2.59
CA ASN A 130 -27.38 8.30 2.33
C ASN A 130 -25.87 8.23 1.98
N TYR A 131 -25.04 8.13 3.02
CA TYR A 131 -23.58 8.12 2.91
C TYR A 131 -23.05 6.96 2.05
N SER A 132 -23.60 5.75 2.24
CA SER A 132 -23.07 4.53 1.58
C SER A 132 -23.25 4.61 0.07
N ASP A 133 -24.45 4.96 -0.38
CA ASP A 133 -24.78 5.01 -1.81
C ASP A 133 -24.08 6.19 -2.49
N THR A 134 -24.03 7.34 -1.82
CA THR A 134 -23.29 8.51 -2.33
C THR A 134 -21.79 8.22 -2.45
N TYR A 135 -21.24 7.46 -1.50
CA TYR A 135 -19.83 7.06 -1.53
C TYR A 135 -19.51 6.08 -2.66
N LEU A 136 -20.41 5.15 -2.98
CA LEU A 136 -20.19 4.06 -3.96
C LEU A 136 -20.59 4.44 -5.39
N GLU A 137 -21.69 5.16 -5.57
CA GLU A 137 -22.30 5.37 -6.88
C GLU A 137 -22.08 6.79 -7.41
N ASN A 138 -22.34 7.82 -6.59
CA ASN A 138 -22.32 9.21 -7.04
C ASN A 138 -20.92 9.78 -7.33
N LYS A 139 -19.86 9.01 -7.02
CA LYS A 139 -18.47 9.35 -7.37
C LYS A 139 -18.07 8.96 -8.79
N LYS A 140 -18.87 8.13 -9.46
CA LYS A 140 -18.56 7.65 -10.82
C LYS A 140 -18.43 8.87 -11.74
N GLY A 141 -17.35 8.92 -12.52
CA GLY A 141 -17.01 10.05 -13.39
C GLY A 141 -16.05 11.09 -12.80
N TYR A 142 -15.90 11.18 -11.47
CA TYR A 142 -15.00 12.15 -10.81
C TYR A 142 -13.69 11.53 -10.30
N GLY A 143 -13.24 10.44 -10.93
CA GLY A 143 -12.09 9.64 -10.49
C GLY A 143 -10.77 10.43 -10.40
N LEU A 144 -10.48 11.30 -11.38
CA LEU A 144 -9.27 12.11 -11.39
C LEU A 144 -9.24 13.13 -10.25
N LEU A 145 -10.36 13.83 -10.02
CA LEU A 145 -10.49 14.79 -8.92
C LEU A 145 -10.33 14.08 -7.57
N ASN A 146 -11.00 12.93 -7.39
CA ASN A 146 -10.86 12.12 -6.19
C ASN A 146 -9.41 11.66 -5.98
N PHE A 147 -8.72 11.22 -7.04
CA PHE A 147 -7.31 10.83 -6.98
C PHE A 147 -6.41 12.00 -6.53
N LEU A 148 -6.56 13.18 -7.14
CA LEU A 148 -5.79 14.37 -6.77
C LEU A 148 -6.02 14.76 -5.31
N LEU A 149 -7.28 14.70 -4.83
CA LEU A 149 -7.61 14.97 -3.42
C LEU A 149 -7.04 13.91 -2.48
N ILE A 150 -7.03 12.63 -2.87
CA ILE A 150 -6.44 11.54 -2.08
C ILE A 150 -4.94 11.76 -1.92
N MET A 151 -4.24 12.02 -3.02
CA MET A 151 -2.79 12.21 -3.00
C MET A 151 -2.40 13.52 -2.32
N SER A 152 -3.15 14.60 -2.53
CA SER A 152 -2.92 15.88 -1.87
C SER A 152 -3.16 15.81 -0.36
N SER A 153 -4.20 15.11 0.09
CA SER A 153 -4.46 14.92 1.53
C SER A 153 -3.41 14.01 2.20
N ASN A 154 -2.93 12.97 1.51
CA ASN A 154 -1.79 12.16 1.99
C ASN A 154 -0.54 13.04 2.17
N PHE A 155 -0.24 13.88 1.17
CA PHE A 155 0.88 14.81 1.23
C PHE A 155 0.70 15.83 2.34
N LEU A 156 -0.51 16.35 2.55
CA LEU A 156 -0.83 17.28 3.63
C LEU A 156 -0.58 16.64 5.02
N ALA A 157 -0.98 15.38 5.21
CA ALA A 157 -0.70 14.65 6.45
C ALA A 157 0.81 14.49 6.69
N PHE A 158 1.57 14.18 5.64
CA PHE A 158 3.03 14.14 5.69
C PHE A 158 3.65 15.49 6.06
N VAL A 159 3.22 16.58 5.41
CA VAL A 159 3.71 17.94 5.67
C VAL A 159 3.38 18.36 7.09
N LEU A 160 2.21 18.01 7.62
CA LEU A 160 1.84 18.27 9.02
C LEU A 160 2.78 17.56 9.99
N GLY A 161 3.07 16.28 9.77
CA GLY A 161 4.03 15.53 10.58
C GLY A 161 5.44 16.12 10.51
N PHE A 162 5.86 16.53 9.32
CA PHE A 162 7.15 17.18 9.11
C PHE A 162 7.23 18.54 9.81
N TYR A 163 6.19 19.36 9.71
CA TYR A 163 6.04 20.65 10.39
C TYR A 163 6.14 20.48 11.90
N TRP A 164 5.37 19.53 12.47
CA TRP A 164 5.40 19.26 13.90
C TRP A 164 6.81 18.91 14.38
N ARG A 165 7.53 18.06 13.63
CA ARG A 165 8.87 17.62 14.01
C ARG A 165 9.94 18.71 13.89
N THR A 166 9.88 19.53 12.84
CA THR A 166 10.99 20.44 12.47
C THR A 166 10.83 21.85 13.00
N GLN A 167 9.61 22.27 13.34
CA GLN A 167 9.34 23.63 13.81
C GLN A 167 9.64 23.78 15.30
N ARG A 168 10.32 24.87 15.67
CA ARG A 168 10.57 25.23 17.09
C ARG A 168 9.30 25.61 17.85
N ARG A 169 8.42 26.37 17.19
CA ARG A 169 7.15 26.84 17.74
C ARG A 169 6.04 26.45 16.78
N VAL A 170 5.17 25.56 17.25
CA VAL A 170 4.08 25.03 16.45
C VAL A 170 2.84 25.88 16.68
N SER A 171 2.17 26.31 15.60
CA SER A 171 0.91 27.02 15.68
C SER A 171 -0.23 26.02 15.87
N TRP A 172 -0.84 26.00 17.05
CA TRP A 172 -1.99 25.13 17.33
C TRP A 172 -3.19 25.42 16.43
N PHE A 173 -3.43 26.69 16.09
CA PHE A 173 -4.46 27.07 15.14
C PHE A 173 -4.25 26.39 13.79
N LEU A 174 -3.01 26.42 13.27
CA LEU A 174 -2.68 25.78 11.99
C LEU A 174 -2.84 24.26 12.07
N ILE A 175 -2.37 23.63 13.15
CA ILE A 175 -2.55 22.18 13.35
C ILE A 175 -4.03 21.81 13.34
N LEU A 176 -4.85 22.50 14.13
CA LEU A 176 -6.28 22.22 14.24
C LEU A 176 -6.99 22.44 12.90
N PHE A 177 -6.62 23.49 12.15
CA PHE A 177 -7.13 23.72 10.81
C PHE A 177 -6.78 22.58 9.85
N VAL A 178 -5.52 22.14 9.82
CA VAL A 178 -5.09 21.02 8.96
C VAL A 178 -5.81 19.73 9.35
N LEU A 179 -5.97 19.45 10.65
CA LEU A 179 -6.69 18.27 11.15
C LEU A 179 -8.18 18.30 10.75
N LEU A 180 -8.82 19.47 10.77
CA LEU A 180 -10.19 19.64 10.28
C LEU A 180 -10.26 19.29 8.79
N VAL A 181 -9.35 19.83 7.98
CA VAL A 181 -9.29 19.53 6.53
C VAL A 181 -9.07 18.03 6.29
N LEU A 182 -8.14 17.40 7.00
CA LEU A 182 -7.89 15.95 6.88
C LEU A 182 -9.10 15.12 7.30
N THR A 183 -9.80 15.52 8.37
CA THR A 183 -11.03 14.83 8.82
C THR A 183 -12.13 14.94 7.76
N PHE A 184 -12.30 16.12 7.17
CA PHE A 184 -13.24 16.32 6.07
C PHE A 184 -12.86 15.48 4.84
N CYS A 185 -11.57 15.45 4.46
CA CYS A 185 -11.08 14.57 3.39
C CYS A 185 -11.33 13.09 3.69
N ALA A 186 -11.09 12.64 4.93
CA ALA A 186 -11.36 11.26 5.35
C ALA A 186 -12.84 10.91 5.22
N TYR A 187 -13.74 11.83 5.57
CA TYR A 187 -15.19 11.66 5.44
C TYR A 187 -15.58 11.37 3.98
N ILE A 188 -15.18 12.23 3.04
CA ILE A 188 -15.53 12.10 1.63
C ILE A 188 -14.78 10.97 0.92
N GLN A 189 -13.58 10.59 1.36
CA GLN A 189 -12.74 9.56 0.73
C GLN A 189 -12.82 8.18 1.40
N GLY A 190 -13.58 8.03 2.49
CA GLY A 190 -13.81 6.77 3.17
C GLY A 190 -13.07 6.70 4.50
N VAL A 191 -13.80 6.95 5.59
CA VAL A 191 -13.23 7.14 6.94
C VAL A 191 -12.38 5.95 7.39
N LYS A 192 -12.86 4.72 7.13
CA LYS A 192 -12.29 3.48 7.66
C LYS A 192 -10.85 3.22 7.23
N SER A 193 -10.44 3.57 6.01
CA SER A 193 -9.08 3.31 5.52
C SER A 193 -8.20 4.56 5.54
N ARG A 194 -8.77 5.75 5.29
CA ARG A 194 -8.01 6.99 5.10
C ARG A 194 -7.35 7.49 6.38
N ILE A 195 -7.98 7.30 7.54
CA ILE A 195 -7.37 7.66 8.84
C ILE A 195 -6.05 6.91 9.06
N PHE A 196 -6.00 5.61 8.75
CA PHE A 196 -4.76 4.83 8.86
C PHE A 196 -3.67 5.33 7.93
N TYR A 197 -4.01 5.68 6.69
CA TYR A 197 -3.05 6.28 5.75
C TYR A 197 -2.53 7.63 6.27
N PHE A 198 -3.40 8.50 6.78
CA PHE A 198 -2.97 9.78 7.35
C PHE A 198 -2.07 9.59 8.56
N ALA A 199 -2.37 8.62 9.43
CA ALA A 199 -1.51 8.28 10.56
C ALA A 199 -0.12 7.80 10.11
N ILE A 200 -0.05 6.96 9.06
CA ILE A 200 1.23 6.52 8.47
C ILE A 200 2.00 7.73 7.91
N PHE A 201 1.38 8.54 7.05
CA PHE A 201 2.03 9.69 6.40
C PHE A 201 2.49 10.73 7.42
N PHE A 202 1.66 11.06 8.41
CA PHE A 202 2.03 11.91 9.53
C PHE A 202 3.24 11.34 10.30
N SER A 203 3.29 10.03 10.51
CA SER A 203 4.36 9.38 11.28
C SER A 203 5.68 9.21 10.53
N ILE A 204 5.72 9.41 9.20
CA ILE A 204 6.92 9.21 8.36
C ILE A 204 8.19 9.84 8.95
N PRO A 205 8.19 11.10 9.44
CA PRO A 205 9.40 11.70 9.97
C PRO A 205 10.00 10.86 11.11
N TRP A 206 9.18 10.37 12.04
CA TRP A 206 9.59 9.50 13.15
C TRP A 206 9.96 8.09 12.69
N LEU A 207 9.18 7.50 11.79
CA LEU A 207 9.47 6.18 11.24
C LEU A 207 10.79 6.15 10.46
N SER A 208 11.17 7.26 9.82
CA SER A 208 12.41 7.40 9.04
C SER A 208 13.69 7.31 9.88
N VAL A 209 13.63 7.65 11.17
CA VAL A 209 14.76 7.50 12.11
C VAL A 209 14.60 6.29 13.03
N ALA A 210 13.44 5.62 12.99
CA ALA A 210 13.16 4.51 13.87
C ALA A 210 14.01 3.30 13.47
N ARG A 211 14.68 2.73 14.47
CA ARG A 211 15.34 1.44 14.34
C ARG A 211 14.39 0.30 14.68
N LEU A 212 14.25 -0.65 13.77
CA LEU A 212 13.53 -1.91 13.91
C LEU A 212 14.36 -2.87 14.78
N THR A 213 13.80 -3.20 15.94
CA THR A 213 14.28 -4.29 16.80
C THR A 213 13.27 -5.42 16.78
N LEU A 214 13.62 -6.62 17.25
CA LEU A 214 12.65 -7.73 17.30
C LEU A 214 11.45 -7.41 18.19
N LYS A 215 11.69 -6.78 19.35
CA LYS A 215 10.63 -6.32 20.26
C LYS A 215 9.68 -5.34 19.54
N LYS A 216 10.23 -4.34 18.86
CA LYS A 216 9.41 -3.39 18.08
C LYS A 216 8.66 -4.05 16.94
N GLY A 217 9.30 -5.01 16.24
CA GLY A 217 8.64 -5.80 15.20
C GLY A 217 7.44 -6.58 15.74
N ALA A 218 7.59 -7.22 16.90
CA ALA A 218 6.49 -7.93 17.57
C ALA A 218 5.36 -6.97 17.97
N PHE A 219 5.67 -5.78 18.52
CA PHE A 219 4.65 -4.77 18.83
C PHE A 219 3.94 -4.23 17.58
N ILE A 220 4.67 -4.01 16.48
CA ILE A 220 4.09 -3.59 15.20
C ILE A 220 3.14 -4.68 14.69
N PHE A 221 3.56 -5.95 14.76
CA PHE A 221 2.72 -7.06 14.33
C PHE A 221 1.45 -7.21 15.20
N LEU A 222 1.59 -7.14 16.54
CA LEU A 222 0.43 -7.16 17.43
C LEU A 222 -0.52 -5.99 17.17
N GLY A 223 0.02 -4.79 16.99
CA GLY A 223 -0.75 -3.60 16.62
C GLY A 223 -1.47 -3.77 15.28
N PHE A 224 -0.80 -4.39 14.29
CA PHE A 224 -1.40 -4.75 13.02
C PHE A 224 -2.55 -5.75 13.20
N THR A 225 -2.36 -6.84 13.96
CA THR A 225 -3.41 -7.84 14.22
C THR A 225 -4.63 -7.18 14.86
N LEU A 226 -4.45 -6.36 15.88
CA LEU A 226 -5.55 -5.65 16.55
C LEU A 226 -6.26 -4.66 15.62
N ALA A 227 -5.50 -3.85 14.87
CA ALA A 227 -6.07 -2.88 13.94
C ALA A 227 -6.82 -3.57 12.79
N PHE A 228 -6.27 -4.69 12.28
CA PHE A 228 -6.88 -5.51 11.25
C PHE A 228 -8.18 -6.14 11.77
N SER A 229 -8.16 -6.77 12.94
CA SER A 229 -9.34 -7.36 13.58
C SER A 229 -10.44 -6.32 13.81
N PHE A 230 -10.08 -5.15 14.34
CA PHE A 230 -11.01 -4.04 14.52
C PHE A 230 -11.60 -3.59 13.18
N ALA A 231 -10.77 -3.36 12.16
CA ALA A 231 -11.24 -2.96 10.84
C ALA A 231 -12.17 -4.01 10.21
N MET A 232 -11.88 -5.30 10.39
CA MET A 232 -12.69 -6.39 9.85
C MET A 232 -14.03 -6.55 10.57
N TYR A 233 -14.07 -6.36 11.89
CA TYR A 233 -15.33 -6.29 12.65
C TYR A 233 -16.26 -5.21 12.06
N PHE A 234 -15.76 -3.98 11.88
CA PHE A 234 -16.56 -2.90 11.30
C PHE A 234 -16.86 -3.06 9.82
N ARG A 235 -16.00 -3.74 9.05
CA ARG A 235 -16.23 -4.01 7.63
C ARG A 235 -17.33 -5.04 7.42
N SER A 236 -17.40 -6.02 8.31
CA SER A 236 -18.32 -7.15 8.24
C SER A 236 -19.63 -6.92 9.01
N ASN A 237 -19.90 -5.68 9.43
CA ASN A 237 -21.06 -5.31 10.25
C ASN A 237 -21.19 -6.19 11.52
N GLY A 238 -20.06 -6.52 12.13
CA GLY A 238 -20.00 -7.30 13.36
C GLY A 238 -20.00 -8.82 13.18
N PHE A 239 -19.93 -9.33 11.95
CA PHE A 239 -19.87 -10.78 11.70
C PHE A 239 -18.66 -11.43 12.41
N TYR A 240 -17.47 -10.85 12.26
CA TYR A 240 -16.26 -11.32 12.96
C TYR A 240 -16.20 -10.80 14.41
N SER A 241 -17.17 -11.22 15.23
CA SER A 241 -17.38 -10.71 16.59
C SER A 241 -16.53 -11.40 17.67
N THR A 242 -16.02 -12.60 17.41
CA THR A 242 -15.25 -13.37 18.40
C THR A 242 -13.77 -13.52 17.99
N PRO A 243 -12.85 -13.68 18.95
CA PRO A 243 -11.44 -13.94 18.66
C PRO A 243 -11.22 -15.17 17.77
N GLU A 244 -12.02 -16.22 17.95
CA GLU A 244 -11.96 -17.47 17.17
C GLU A 244 -12.26 -17.21 15.69
N MET A 245 -13.36 -16.51 15.41
CA MET A 245 -13.73 -16.13 14.04
C MET A 245 -12.68 -15.24 13.38
N LEU A 246 -12.05 -14.35 14.14
CA LEU A 246 -10.98 -13.48 13.65
C LEU A 246 -9.70 -14.26 13.34
N LEU A 247 -9.32 -15.22 14.19
CA LEU A 247 -8.17 -16.10 13.96
C LEU A 247 -8.37 -16.95 12.70
N GLU A 248 -9.56 -17.55 12.53
CA GLU A 248 -9.88 -18.30 11.32
C GLU A 248 -9.93 -17.39 10.09
N TYR A 249 -10.41 -16.16 10.23
CA TYR A 249 -10.45 -15.20 9.13
C TYR A 249 -9.05 -14.84 8.61
N PHE A 250 -8.03 -14.81 9.47
CA PHE A 250 -6.65 -14.62 9.00
C PHE A 250 -6.20 -15.70 8.01
N LEU A 251 -6.61 -16.95 8.21
CA LEU A 251 -6.31 -18.07 7.30
C LEU A 251 -7.08 -17.98 5.98
N SER A 252 -8.30 -17.44 6.00
CA SER A 252 -9.09 -17.21 4.80
C SER A 252 -8.67 -15.96 4.02
N TYR A 253 -8.22 -14.91 4.71
CA TYR A 253 -7.83 -13.64 4.10
C TYR A 253 -6.45 -13.68 3.45
N PHE A 254 -5.48 -14.31 4.10
CA PHE A 254 -4.12 -14.44 3.59
C PHE A 254 -3.98 -15.71 2.73
N ASN A 255 -4.79 -15.80 1.67
CA ASN A 255 -4.96 -16.98 0.81
C ASN A 255 -4.16 -16.94 -0.49
N THR A 256 -3.32 -15.92 -0.70
CA THR A 256 -2.70 -15.64 -2.00
C THR A 256 -1.92 -16.81 -2.59
N ILE A 257 -1.24 -17.63 -1.79
CA ILE A 257 -0.53 -18.82 -2.27
C ILE A 257 -1.47 -19.89 -2.82
N PHE A 258 -2.66 -20.07 -2.26
CA PHE A 258 -3.65 -21.00 -2.78
C PHE A 258 -4.21 -20.53 -4.13
N LEU A 259 -4.37 -19.21 -4.28
CA LEU A 259 -4.74 -18.61 -5.56
C LEU A 259 -3.65 -18.85 -6.61
N HIS A 260 -2.37 -18.77 -6.23
CA HIS A 260 -1.27 -19.11 -7.14
C HIS A 260 -1.23 -20.60 -7.50
N ASP A 261 -1.37 -21.48 -6.50
CA ASP A 261 -1.39 -22.94 -6.69
C ASP A 261 -2.54 -23.39 -7.60
N MET A 262 -3.68 -22.70 -7.54
CA MET A 262 -4.79 -22.91 -8.48
C MET A 262 -4.38 -22.58 -9.93
N ILE A 263 -3.68 -21.47 -10.16
CA ILE A 263 -3.20 -21.10 -11.50
C ILE A 263 -2.17 -22.10 -12.03
N LEU A 264 -1.25 -22.56 -11.20
CA LEU A 264 -0.26 -23.57 -11.61
C LEU A 264 -0.92 -24.87 -12.10
N ARG A 265 -2.08 -25.24 -11.54
CA ARG A 265 -2.82 -26.45 -11.92
C ARG A 265 -3.67 -26.25 -13.17
N ASP A 266 -4.24 -25.06 -13.33
CA ASP A 266 -5.29 -24.81 -14.32
C ASP A 266 -4.78 -24.14 -15.60
N MET A 267 -3.65 -23.43 -15.54
CA MET A 267 -3.12 -22.65 -16.65
C MET A 267 -1.65 -22.99 -16.93
N PRO A 268 -1.25 -23.18 -18.20
CA PRO A 268 0.16 -23.25 -18.55
C PRO A 268 0.82 -21.87 -18.36
N SER A 269 2.14 -21.87 -18.16
CA SER A 269 2.94 -20.64 -18.16
C SER A 269 2.85 -19.94 -19.52
N ASP A 270 2.89 -18.61 -19.52
CA ASP A 270 2.79 -17.83 -20.76
C ASP A 270 3.71 -16.59 -20.73
N ALA A 271 3.87 -15.95 -21.88
CA ALA A 271 4.66 -14.73 -22.06
C ALA A 271 3.74 -13.55 -22.43
N PHE A 272 3.86 -12.45 -21.68
CA PHE A 272 3.15 -11.18 -21.92
C PHE A 272 1.61 -11.21 -21.84
N LEU A 273 0.99 -12.24 -21.27
CA LEU A 273 -0.47 -12.43 -21.27
C LEU A 273 -1.25 -11.24 -20.69
N THR A 274 -0.74 -10.62 -19.61
CA THR A 274 -1.44 -9.54 -18.90
C THR A 274 -0.66 -8.22 -18.89
N MET A 275 0.50 -8.13 -19.55
CA MET A 275 1.34 -6.92 -19.54
C MET A 275 0.65 -5.70 -20.18
N SER A 276 -0.29 -5.91 -21.10
CA SER A 276 -1.03 -4.83 -21.78
C SER A 276 -2.19 -4.25 -20.94
N TYR A 277 -2.68 -4.97 -19.93
CA TYR A 277 -3.89 -4.58 -19.19
C TYR A 277 -3.83 -3.20 -18.55
N PRO A 278 -2.70 -2.75 -17.96
CA PRO A 278 -2.61 -1.42 -17.40
C PRO A 278 -2.78 -0.32 -18.46
N ILE A 279 -2.33 -0.58 -19.70
CA ILE A 279 -2.43 0.34 -20.84
C ILE A 279 -3.88 0.47 -21.31
N ASN A 280 -4.67 -0.60 -21.23
CA ASN A 280 -6.09 -0.56 -21.60
C ASN A 280 -6.85 0.51 -20.83
N LYS A 281 -6.52 0.73 -19.55
CA LYS A 281 -7.13 1.82 -18.76
C LYS A 281 -6.79 3.19 -19.34
N TRP A 282 -5.56 3.39 -19.80
CA TRP A 282 -5.12 4.63 -20.44
C TRP A 282 -5.81 4.86 -21.78
N LEU A 283 -5.95 3.80 -22.57
CA LEU A 283 -6.65 3.84 -23.86
C LEU A 283 -8.11 4.26 -23.70
N THR A 284 -8.78 3.91 -22.60
CA THR A 284 -10.13 4.41 -22.33
C THR A 284 -10.24 5.93 -22.17
N PHE A 285 -9.17 6.62 -21.74
CA PHE A 285 -9.19 8.09 -21.63
C PHE A 285 -9.06 8.80 -22.98
N VAL A 286 -8.45 8.15 -23.98
CA VAL A 286 -8.35 8.67 -25.35
C VAL A 286 -9.49 8.20 -26.26
N GLY A 287 -10.54 7.62 -25.67
CA GLY A 287 -11.76 7.21 -26.37
C GLY A 287 -11.67 5.84 -27.06
N VAL A 288 -10.60 5.07 -26.82
CA VAL A 288 -10.53 3.69 -27.31
C VAL A 288 -11.30 2.79 -26.34
N PRO A 289 -12.41 2.16 -26.78
CA PRO A 289 -13.18 1.28 -25.93
C PRO A 289 -12.33 0.07 -25.55
N SER A 290 -12.35 -0.28 -24.26
CA SER A 290 -11.75 -1.51 -23.75
C SER A 290 -12.86 -2.54 -23.71
N GLU A 291 -12.99 -3.38 -24.75
CA GLU A 291 -14.12 -4.30 -24.93
C GLU A 291 -14.38 -5.22 -23.72
N GLU A 292 -13.34 -5.55 -22.94
CA GLU A 292 -13.47 -6.38 -21.72
C GLU A 292 -13.26 -5.61 -20.39
N TYR A 293 -12.92 -4.32 -20.47
CA TYR A 293 -12.50 -3.46 -19.34
C TYR A 293 -11.43 -4.09 -18.40
N LEU A 294 -10.66 -5.08 -18.84
CA LEU A 294 -9.60 -5.68 -18.02
C LEU A 294 -8.47 -4.67 -17.82
N HIS A 295 -8.19 -4.33 -16.56
CA HIS A 295 -7.24 -3.28 -16.18
C HIS A 295 -6.08 -3.80 -15.33
N ASP A 296 -6.24 -4.99 -14.74
CA ASP A 296 -5.23 -5.70 -13.96
C ASP A 296 -5.54 -7.19 -13.97
N ILE A 297 -4.54 -7.98 -13.55
CA ILE A 297 -4.64 -9.44 -13.43
C ILE A 297 -5.70 -9.86 -12.42
N SER A 298 -5.88 -9.06 -11.36
CA SER A 298 -6.80 -9.38 -10.27
C SER A 298 -8.24 -9.41 -10.74
N ARG A 299 -8.66 -8.44 -11.56
CA ARG A 299 -9.98 -8.43 -12.18
C ARG A 299 -10.16 -9.62 -13.11
N TRP A 300 -9.19 -9.89 -13.98
CA TRP A 300 -9.30 -10.95 -14.97
C TRP A 300 -9.47 -12.32 -14.31
N LEU A 301 -8.55 -12.71 -13.42
CA LEU A 301 -8.64 -14.00 -12.75
C LEU A 301 -9.84 -14.10 -11.80
N THR A 302 -10.23 -13.00 -11.14
CA THR A 302 -11.48 -13.02 -10.32
C THR A 302 -12.71 -13.27 -11.20
N SER A 303 -12.77 -12.71 -12.41
CA SER A 303 -13.90 -12.93 -13.31
C SER A 303 -14.03 -14.39 -13.79
N ILE A 304 -12.93 -15.14 -13.78
CA ILE A 304 -12.89 -16.57 -14.15
C ILE A 304 -13.22 -17.46 -12.94
N TYR A 305 -12.53 -17.23 -11.81
CA TYR A 305 -12.56 -18.15 -10.66
C TYR A 305 -13.60 -17.79 -9.59
N TYR A 306 -13.99 -16.52 -9.51
CA TYR A 306 -14.94 -16.01 -8.54
C TYR A 306 -15.95 -15.06 -9.22
N PRO A 307 -16.69 -15.52 -10.23
CA PRO A 307 -17.55 -14.68 -11.05
C PRO A 307 -18.61 -13.94 -10.22
N GLU A 308 -19.21 -14.58 -9.22
CA GLU A 308 -20.19 -13.96 -8.31
C GLU A 308 -19.58 -12.74 -7.58
N GLN A 309 -18.34 -12.84 -7.11
CA GLN A 309 -17.68 -11.73 -6.40
C GLN A 309 -17.45 -10.52 -7.31
N TRP A 310 -17.18 -10.75 -8.59
CA TRP A 310 -16.97 -9.68 -9.55
C TRP A 310 -18.29 -9.12 -10.07
N PHE A 311 -19.14 -9.97 -10.66
CA PHE A 311 -20.34 -9.54 -11.37
C PHE A 311 -21.45 -9.07 -10.41
N GLU A 312 -21.55 -9.65 -9.22
CA GLU A 312 -22.54 -9.24 -8.22
C GLU A 312 -21.94 -8.32 -7.15
N GLY A 313 -20.72 -8.62 -6.70
CA GLY A 313 -20.06 -7.90 -5.61
C GLY A 313 -19.17 -6.71 -6.00
N ALA A 314 -18.86 -6.55 -7.29
CA ALA A 314 -17.87 -5.58 -7.79
C ALA A 314 -16.53 -5.62 -7.02
N ALA A 315 -16.14 -6.81 -6.57
CA ALA A 315 -14.95 -7.05 -5.76
C ALA A 315 -13.92 -7.90 -6.53
N THR A 316 -12.64 -7.75 -6.17
CA THR A 316 -11.55 -8.54 -6.74
C THR A 316 -10.80 -9.31 -5.65
N GLN A 317 -10.37 -10.52 -5.99
CA GLN A 317 -9.41 -11.26 -5.19
C GLN A 317 -8.01 -10.65 -5.34
N GLN A 318 -7.17 -10.88 -4.33
CA GLN A 318 -5.78 -10.40 -4.32
C GLN A 318 -4.87 -11.51 -4.85
N TRP A 319 -4.42 -11.40 -6.09
CA TRP A 319 -3.54 -12.40 -6.70
C TRP A 319 -2.09 -12.03 -6.43
N PRO A 320 -1.23 -13.00 -6.07
CA PRO A 320 0.15 -12.69 -5.72
C PRO A 320 1.00 -12.39 -6.96
N ILE A 321 2.13 -11.73 -6.74
CA ILE A 321 3.07 -11.38 -7.81
C ILE A 321 3.64 -12.60 -8.54
N GLU A 322 3.75 -13.74 -7.85
CA GLU A 322 4.13 -15.03 -8.43
C GLU A 322 3.22 -15.41 -9.60
N THR A 323 1.92 -15.15 -9.50
CA THR A 323 0.97 -15.42 -10.58
C THR A 323 1.22 -14.55 -11.80
N GLU A 324 1.51 -13.26 -11.59
CA GLU A 324 1.84 -12.37 -12.71
C GLU A 324 3.18 -12.74 -13.35
N LEU A 325 4.17 -13.13 -12.55
CA LEU A 325 5.45 -13.62 -13.07
C LEU A 325 5.28 -14.88 -13.92
N TYR A 326 4.48 -15.83 -13.45
CA TYR A 326 4.18 -17.08 -14.13
C TYR A 326 3.46 -16.88 -15.47
N LEU A 327 2.50 -15.95 -15.53
CA LEU A 327 1.70 -15.70 -16.73
C LEU A 327 2.33 -14.71 -17.72
N ASN A 328 3.43 -14.05 -17.35
CA ASN A 328 4.05 -13.04 -18.24
C ASN A 328 5.51 -13.30 -18.59
N TYR A 329 6.21 -14.16 -17.85
CA TYR A 329 7.64 -14.39 -18.02
C TYR A 329 7.99 -15.86 -18.24
N GLU A 330 7.00 -16.71 -18.56
CA GLU A 330 7.13 -18.12 -18.94
C GLU A 330 8.00 -18.95 -17.98
N SER A 331 9.32 -18.94 -18.15
CA SER A 331 10.28 -19.63 -17.30
C SER A 331 10.63 -18.89 -16.02
N TYR A 332 10.68 -19.62 -14.90
CA TYR A 332 11.19 -19.15 -13.60
C TYR A 332 12.56 -18.44 -13.69
N VAL A 333 13.41 -18.81 -14.65
CA VAL A 333 14.71 -18.16 -14.85
C VAL A 333 14.54 -16.69 -15.22
N PHE A 334 13.55 -16.35 -16.05
CA PHE A 334 13.33 -14.99 -16.52
C PHE A 334 12.71 -14.06 -15.48
N TRP A 335 12.14 -14.61 -14.40
CA TRP A 335 11.58 -13.82 -13.28
C TRP A 335 12.64 -12.94 -12.63
N ILE A 336 13.93 -13.30 -12.73
CA ILE A 336 15.04 -12.51 -12.22
C ILE A 336 15.06 -11.09 -12.81
N ILE A 337 14.67 -10.92 -14.08
CA ILE A 337 14.77 -9.66 -14.82
C ILE A 337 13.81 -8.61 -14.23
N PRO A 338 12.48 -8.82 -14.21
CA PRO A 338 11.56 -7.83 -13.67
C PRO A 338 11.80 -7.59 -12.17
N ILE A 339 12.13 -8.64 -11.41
CA ILE A 339 12.41 -8.51 -9.97
C ILE A 339 13.66 -7.65 -9.73
N PHE A 340 14.72 -7.84 -10.52
CA PHE A 340 15.93 -7.03 -10.45
C PHE A 340 15.65 -5.56 -10.79
N ILE A 341 14.91 -5.29 -11.87
CA ILE A 341 14.56 -3.93 -12.30
C ILE A 341 13.76 -3.21 -11.22
N TYR A 342 12.73 -3.85 -10.66
CA TYR A 342 11.94 -3.25 -9.58
C TYR A 342 12.74 -3.05 -8.30
N SER A 343 13.61 -4.00 -7.95
CA SER A 343 14.51 -3.89 -6.80
C SER A 343 15.47 -2.71 -6.97
N LEU A 344 16.01 -2.52 -8.18
CA LEU A 344 16.87 -1.38 -8.51
C LEU A 344 16.10 -0.05 -8.43
N PHE A 345 14.88 0.00 -8.99
CA PHE A 345 14.02 1.18 -8.94
C PHE A 345 13.72 1.61 -7.49
N ILE A 346 13.19 0.70 -6.66
CA ILE A 346 12.81 1.05 -5.28
C ILE A 346 14.03 1.38 -4.42
N CYS A 347 15.17 0.71 -4.63
CA CYS A 347 16.41 1.02 -3.92
C CYS A 347 17.07 2.32 -4.40
N GLY A 348 16.89 2.68 -5.68
CA GLY A 348 17.26 4.00 -6.20
C GLY A 348 16.47 5.12 -5.53
N LEU A 349 15.16 4.94 -5.36
CA LEU A 349 14.33 5.88 -4.59
C LEU A 349 14.75 5.92 -3.12
N TYR A 350 15.04 4.76 -2.52
CA TYR A 350 15.57 4.67 -1.17
C TYR A 350 16.85 5.50 -1.04
N LEU A 351 17.82 5.37 -1.94
CA LEU A 351 19.05 6.19 -1.94
C LEU A 351 18.77 7.71 -1.98
N LEU A 352 17.82 8.13 -2.80
CA LEU A 352 17.52 9.54 -3.06
C LEU A 352 16.64 10.19 -1.99
N ARG A 353 15.94 9.40 -1.15
CA ARG A 353 14.94 9.85 -0.16
C ARG A 353 15.37 10.98 0.77
N TYR A 354 16.66 11.06 1.12
CA TYR A 354 17.20 12.14 1.98
C TYR A 354 18.02 13.18 1.21
N ARG A 355 18.37 12.92 -0.06
CA ARG A 355 19.25 13.79 -0.85
C ARG A 355 18.49 14.91 -1.56
N LEU A 356 17.29 14.61 -2.04
CA LEU A 356 16.49 15.51 -2.87
C LEU A 356 15.40 16.27 -2.09
N GLY A 357 15.53 16.30 -0.75
CA GLY A 357 14.64 17.07 0.13
C GLY A 357 13.38 16.31 0.58
N PRO A 358 12.50 16.98 1.36
CA PRO A 358 11.38 16.32 2.04
C PRO A 358 10.33 15.71 1.11
N VAL A 359 10.11 16.32 -0.06
CA VAL A 359 9.17 15.78 -1.07
C VAL A 359 9.64 14.42 -1.58
N PHE A 360 10.94 14.21 -1.74
CA PHE A 360 11.45 12.93 -2.21
C PHE A 360 11.29 11.82 -1.15
N LEU A 361 11.34 12.17 0.14
CA LEU A 361 10.97 11.23 1.20
C LEU A 361 9.50 10.80 1.09
N PHE A 362 8.59 11.74 0.80
CA PHE A 362 7.18 11.42 0.56
C PHE A 362 7.02 10.51 -0.67
N ILE A 363 7.65 10.85 -1.80
CA ILE A 363 7.62 10.05 -3.03
C ILE A 363 8.12 8.63 -2.74
N PHE A 364 9.27 8.49 -2.06
CA PHE A 364 9.80 7.18 -1.68
C PHE A 364 8.80 6.38 -0.85
N VAL A 365 8.15 6.98 0.16
CA VAL A 365 7.19 6.24 0.99
C VAL A 365 5.91 5.88 0.21
N CYS A 366 5.42 6.74 -0.67
CA CYS A 366 4.34 6.38 -1.58
C CYS A 366 4.72 5.17 -2.42
N GLU A 367 5.87 5.21 -3.09
CA GLU A 367 6.36 4.10 -3.91
C GLU A 367 6.65 2.84 -3.08
N LEU A 368 7.05 2.98 -1.81
CA LEU A 368 7.21 1.86 -0.89
C LEU A 368 5.88 1.18 -0.55
N LEU A 369 4.79 1.97 -0.40
CA LEU A 369 3.44 1.43 -0.20
C LEU A 369 2.88 0.81 -1.49
N PHE A 370 3.21 1.38 -2.66
CA PHE A 370 2.91 0.79 -3.96
C PHE A 370 3.64 -0.55 -4.14
N PHE A 371 4.92 -0.60 -3.76
CA PHE A 371 5.74 -1.81 -3.74
C PHE A 371 5.16 -2.87 -2.80
N LEU A 372 4.67 -2.50 -1.62
CA LEU A 372 3.93 -3.41 -0.74
C LEU A 372 2.65 -3.95 -1.42
N SER A 373 1.91 -3.09 -2.13
CA SER A 373 0.68 -3.51 -2.83
C SER A 373 0.94 -4.40 -4.04
N MET A 374 2.12 -4.30 -4.65
CA MET A 374 2.53 -5.12 -5.79
C MET A 374 2.52 -6.61 -5.47
N PHE A 375 2.95 -7.00 -4.26
CA PHE A 375 3.00 -8.41 -3.85
C PHE A 375 1.63 -9.11 -3.83
N ARG A 376 0.54 -8.35 -3.97
CA ARG A 376 -0.86 -8.81 -3.95
C ARG A 376 -1.68 -8.27 -5.14
N GLY A 377 -1.02 -7.99 -6.25
CA GLY A 377 -1.65 -7.53 -7.48
C GLY A 377 -0.65 -7.51 -8.63
N SER A 378 -0.71 -6.47 -9.44
CA SER A 378 0.18 -6.30 -10.60
C SER A 378 1.44 -5.49 -10.29
N MET A 379 2.54 -5.85 -10.94
CA MET A 379 3.80 -5.15 -11.08
C MET A 379 3.55 -3.80 -11.72
N LEU A 380 2.91 -3.81 -12.89
CA LEU A 380 2.52 -2.60 -13.60
C LEU A 380 1.11 -2.19 -13.19
N GLN A 381 1.01 -1.23 -12.28
CA GLN A 381 -0.29 -0.69 -11.89
C GLN A 381 -0.67 0.47 -12.80
N TRP A 382 -1.90 0.47 -13.33
CA TRP A 382 -2.38 1.52 -14.22
C TRP A 382 -2.29 2.92 -13.60
N ILE A 383 -2.39 3.02 -12.27
CA ILE A 383 -2.37 4.30 -11.55
C ILE A 383 -0.95 4.93 -11.45
N ALA A 384 0.10 4.16 -11.75
CA ALA A 384 1.49 4.60 -11.58
C ALA A 384 1.81 5.88 -12.39
N LEU A 385 1.31 6.00 -13.61
CA LEU A 385 1.56 7.20 -14.43
C LEU A 385 0.87 8.46 -13.85
N PHE A 386 -0.31 8.33 -13.23
CA PHE A 386 -0.93 9.45 -12.50
C PHE A 386 -0.08 9.88 -11.30
N ASN A 387 0.51 8.91 -10.58
CA ASN A 387 1.42 9.22 -9.48
C ASN A 387 2.66 9.98 -9.98
N VAL A 388 3.26 9.56 -11.09
CA VAL A 388 4.44 10.23 -11.66
C VAL A 388 4.14 11.69 -12.00
N VAL A 389 3.00 11.96 -12.64
CA VAL A 389 2.56 13.33 -12.94
C VAL A 389 2.37 14.13 -11.65
N PHE A 390 1.70 13.55 -10.65
CA PHE A 390 1.50 14.18 -9.35
C PHE A 390 2.83 14.48 -8.63
N TYR A 391 3.79 13.56 -8.67
CA TYR A 391 5.12 13.77 -8.09
C TYR A 391 5.87 14.92 -8.78
N GLY A 392 5.76 15.03 -10.11
CA GLY A 392 6.29 16.18 -10.85
C GLY A 392 5.75 17.51 -10.32
N LEU A 393 4.43 17.59 -10.10
CA LEU A 393 3.79 18.78 -9.52
C LEU A 393 4.28 19.09 -8.10
N LEU A 394 4.42 18.06 -7.24
CA LEU A 394 4.95 18.25 -5.89
C LEU A 394 6.40 18.76 -5.90
N LEU A 395 7.23 18.27 -6.81
CA LEU A 395 8.62 18.73 -6.95
C LEU A 395 8.70 20.20 -7.37
N LEU A 396 7.82 20.65 -8.27
CA LEU A 396 7.73 22.06 -8.67
C LEU A 396 7.32 22.95 -7.48
N CYS A 397 6.34 22.51 -6.69
CA CYS A 397 5.85 23.27 -5.52
C CYS A 397 6.77 23.16 -4.28
N SER A 398 7.74 22.24 -4.29
CA SER A 398 8.55 21.89 -3.11
C SER A 398 9.28 23.07 -2.49
N ARG A 399 9.83 23.97 -3.32
CA ARG A 399 10.64 25.12 -2.89
C ARG A 399 9.84 26.18 -2.15
N VAL A 400 8.53 26.24 -2.41
CA VAL A 400 7.63 27.20 -1.77
C VAL A 400 7.21 26.70 -0.39
N LEU A 401 6.97 25.39 -0.26
CA LEU A 401 6.48 24.77 0.96
C LEU A 401 7.61 24.44 1.96
N PHE A 402 8.76 23.96 1.49
CA PHE A 402 9.91 23.60 2.32
C PHE A 402 11.04 24.60 2.15
N ILE A 403 11.40 25.27 3.24
CA ILE A 403 12.48 26.25 3.31
C ILE A 403 13.74 25.53 3.81
N ARG A 404 14.86 25.73 3.10
CA ARG A 404 16.16 25.23 3.55
C ARG A 404 16.70 26.17 4.64
N VAL A 405 17.09 25.61 5.77
CA VAL A 405 17.66 26.37 6.90
C VAL A 405 19.17 26.38 6.77
N THR A 406 19.76 27.57 6.72
CA THR A 406 21.22 27.76 6.78
C THR A 406 21.67 27.78 8.25
N TYR A 407 22.86 27.26 8.53
CA TYR A 407 23.37 27.03 9.90
C TYR A 407 23.37 28.27 10.81
N ASP A 408 23.32 29.49 10.25
CA ASP A 408 23.30 30.76 11.00
C ASP A 408 21.94 31.09 11.65
N GLU A 409 20.88 30.31 11.39
CA GLU A 409 19.54 30.48 12.00
C GLU A 409 19.18 29.39 13.05
N LEU A 410 20.17 28.58 13.45
CA LEU A 410 20.08 27.68 14.61
C LEU A 410 20.39 28.47 15.88
#